data_AF-V4PHP4-F1
#
_entry.id   AF-V4PHP4-F1
#
_cell.length_a   1.000
_cell.length_b   1.000
_cell.length_c   1.000
_cell.angle_alpha   90.00
_cell.angle_beta   90.00
_cell.angle_gamma   90.00
#
_symmetry.space_group_name_H-M   'P 1'
#
loop_
_entity.id
_entity.type
_entity.pdbx_description
1 polymer ?
#
loop_
_entity_poly.entity_id
_entity_poly.type
_entity_poly.pdbx_seq_one_letter_code
_entity_poly.pdbx_strand_id
1 'polypeptide(L)'
;MAISLSVDDVVVGEDAAYVDFVIRLNEISATAVTVNWQTYNQTAGYNDYTSLSGSLTFSPGVTQMTVRIPITNDSLDEVNEAFTLELYSPSNNVTLAKNVGTAIIVDNDAPSGTPVISISDFIIDEAAGEASFVIILDRPSSQVVSLTYATQ
;
A
#
# COMPACT_ATOMS: atom_id res chain seq x y z
N MET A 1 -6.16 -2.97 26.10
CA MET A 1 -7.41 -2.34 25.64
C MET A 1 -8.15 -3.43 24.86
N ALA A 2 -9.01 -3.14 23.89
CA ALA A 2 -9.44 -4.16 22.93
C ALA A 2 -8.46 -4.16 21.76
N ILE A 3 -8.01 -5.35 21.33
CA ILE A 3 -7.11 -5.49 20.18
C ILE A 3 -7.90 -5.13 18.91
N SER A 4 -7.34 -4.25 18.08
CA SER A 4 -7.88 -3.90 16.79
C SER A 4 -6.84 -4.04 15.68
N LEU A 5 -7.33 -4.34 14.47
CA LEU A 5 -6.55 -4.38 13.24
C LEU A 5 -6.84 -3.15 12.37
N SER A 6 -5.81 -2.63 11.73
CA SER A 6 -5.90 -1.65 10.66
C SER A 6 -5.04 -2.05 9.47
N VAL A 7 -5.39 -1.58 8.28
CA VAL A 7 -4.55 -1.66 7.08
C VAL A 7 -4.27 -0.25 6.55
N ASP A 8 -3.02 0.01 6.23
CA ASP A 8 -2.55 1.30 5.71
C ASP A 8 -2.95 1.46 4.23
N ASP A 9 -3.10 2.71 3.78
CA ASP A 9 -3.21 3.02 2.35
C ASP A 9 -1.81 3.11 1.75
N VAL A 10 -1.69 2.86 0.45
CA VAL A 10 -0.41 2.83 -0.26
C VAL A 10 -0.53 3.62 -1.55
N VAL A 11 0.47 4.41 -1.88
CA VAL A 11 0.66 4.97 -3.22
C VAL A 11 1.98 4.47 -3.76
N VAL A 12 2.00 3.99 -4.99
CA VAL A 12 3.18 3.40 -5.61
C VAL A 12 3.28 3.80 -7.07
N GLY A 13 4.50 3.93 -7.59
CA GLY A 13 4.72 3.99 -9.04
C GLY A 13 4.50 2.62 -9.66
N GLU A 14 4.02 2.60 -10.90
CA GLU A 14 3.79 1.38 -11.68
C GLU A 14 5.08 0.52 -11.85
N ASP A 15 6.26 1.13 -11.76
CA ASP A 15 7.57 0.46 -11.86
C ASP A 15 8.03 -0.26 -10.60
N ALA A 16 7.30 -0.13 -9.48
CA ALA A 16 7.72 -0.69 -8.19
C ALA A 16 7.63 -2.22 -8.10
N ALA A 17 7.10 -2.89 -9.12
CA ALA A 17 6.83 -4.33 -9.21
C ALA A 17 5.85 -4.90 -8.15
N TYR A 18 5.69 -4.24 -7.01
CA TYR A 18 4.78 -4.63 -5.94
C TYR A 18 4.19 -3.44 -5.19
N VAL A 19 2.97 -3.66 -4.67
CA VAL A 19 2.38 -2.90 -3.56
C VAL A 19 2.53 -3.70 -2.27
N ASP A 20 3.02 -3.05 -1.21
CA ASP A 20 3.14 -3.65 0.12
C ASP A 20 2.13 -3.00 1.09
N PHE A 21 1.01 -3.69 1.35
CA PHE A 21 0.06 -3.28 2.37
C PHE A 21 0.58 -3.65 3.75
N VAL A 22 0.61 -2.67 4.65
CA VAL A 22 0.98 -2.88 6.05
C VAL A 22 -0.29 -3.04 6.89
N ILE A 23 -0.38 -4.17 7.60
CA ILE A 23 -1.47 -4.48 8.52
C ILE A 23 -0.93 -4.39 9.96
N ARG A 24 -1.63 -3.67 10.83
CA ARG A 24 -1.17 -3.34 12.19
C ARG A 24 -2.15 -3.79 13.26
N LEU A 25 -1.61 -4.24 14.39
CA LEU A 25 -2.32 -4.29 15.67
C LEU A 25 -2.07 -2.99 16.44
N ASN A 26 -3.11 -2.46 17.10
CA ASN A 26 -3.00 -1.29 17.96
C ASN A 26 -2.19 -1.54 19.24
N GLU A 27 -2.07 -2.79 19.68
CA GLU A 27 -1.29 -3.18 20.85
C GLU A 27 -0.73 -4.61 20.71
N ILE A 28 0.27 -4.95 21.52
CA ILE A 28 0.84 -6.31 21.55
C ILE A 28 -0.22 -7.30 22.04
N SER A 29 -0.37 -8.41 21.31
CA SER A 29 -1.16 -9.56 21.74
C SER A 29 -0.30 -10.64 22.39
N ALA A 30 -0.77 -11.21 23.50
CA ALA A 30 -0.16 -12.38 24.15
C ALA A 30 -0.54 -13.70 23.47
N THR A 31 -1.55 -13.70 22.60
CA THR A 31 -2.01 -14.86 21.83
C THR A 31 -1.95 -14.55 20.34
N ALA A 32 -1.93 -15.59 19.49
CA ALA A 32 -1.97 -15.38 18.05
C ALA A 32 -3.26 -14.66 17.63
N VAL A 33 -3.14 -13.74 16.67
CA VAL A 33 -4.27 -13.05 16.03
C VAL A 33 -4.31 -13.44 14.57
N THR A 34 -5.47 -13.83 14.07
CA THR A 34 -5.66 -14.21 12.67
C THR A 34 -6.66 -13.31 11.97
N VAL A 35 -6.48 -13.06 10.68
CA VAL A 35 -7.42 -12.33 9.84
C VAL A 35 -7.30 -12.79 8.40
N ASN A 36 -8.42 -12.90 7.70
CA ASN A 36 -8.41 -13.17 6.27
C ASN A 36 -8.36 -11.87 5.47
N TRP A 37 -7.85 -11.94 4.25
CA TRP A 37 -7.78 -10.79 3.37
C TRP A 37 -7.99 -11.18 1.93
N GLN A 38 -8.47 -10.23 1.14
CA GLN A 38 -8.59 -10.37 -0.32
C GLN A 38 -8.53 -9.00 -0.98
N THR A 39 -8.09 -8.97 -2.24
CA THR A 39 -8.07 -7.74 -3.04
C THR A 39 -9.31 -7.59 -3.89
N TYR A 40 -9.76 -6.34 -4.09
CA TYR A 40 -10.85 -5.98 -4.98
C TYR A 40 -10.43 -4.91 -5.97
N ASN A 41 -10.76 -5.14 -7.24
CA ASN A 41 -10.57 -4.18 -8.31
C ASN A 41 -11.38 -2.91 -8.03
N GLN A 42 -10.82 -1.75 -8.35
CA GLN A 42 -11.60 -0.51 -8.44
C GLN A 42 -11.46 0.07 -9.85
N THR A 43 -10.59 1.07 -10.05
CA THR A 43 -10.20 1.49 -11.41
C THR A 43 -9.10 0.59 -11.95
N ALA A 44 -8.17 0.14 -11.10
CA ALA A 44 -7.19 -0.89 -11.45
C ALA A 44 -7.89 -2.25 -11.49
N GLY A 45 -7.72 -2.92 -12.62
CA GLY A 45 -8.19 -4.26 -12.93
C GLY A 45 -7.06 -5.30 -12.98
N TYR A 46 -7.29 -6.35 -13.78
CA TYR A 46 -6.39 -7.51 -13.83
C TYR A 46 -5.17 -7.32 -14.74
N ASN A 47 -5.13 -6.24 -15.51
CA ASN A 47 -3.95 -5.90 -16.28
C ASN A 47 -2.93 -5.18 -15.40
N ASP A 48 -3.39 -4.46 -14.38
CA ASP A 48 -2.60 -3.49 -13.62
C ASP A 48 -2.03 -4.13 -12.34
N TYR A 49 -2.72 -5.13 -11.80
CA TYR A 49 -2.21 -5.92 -10.68
C TYR A 49 -2.74 -7.37 -10.65
N THR A 50 -2.03 -8.23 -9.91
CA THR A 50 -2.49 -9.60 -9.67
C THR A 50 -3.37 -9.68 -8.43
N SER A 51 -4.66 -9.97 -8.62
CA SER A 51 -5.59 -10.16 -7.51
C SER A 51 -5.26 -11.42 -6.69
N LEU A 52 -5.18 -11.25 -5.36
CA LEU A 52 -4.81 -12.30 -4.41
C LEU A 52 -5.74 -12.29 -3.19
N SER A 53 -5.75 -13.41 -2.47
CA SER A 53 -6.39 -13.56 -1.17
C SER A 53 -5.60 -14.51 -0.28
N GLY A 54 -5.84 -14.44 1.03
CA GLY A 54 -5.13 -15.27 1.98
C GLY A 54 -5.56 -15.06 3.43
N SER A 55 -4.73 -15.55 4.34
CA SER A 55 -4.88 -15.39 5.77
C SER A 55 -3.55 -14.95 6.38
N LEU A 56 -3.61 -14.03 7.34
CA LEU A 56 -2.48 -13.60 8.15
C LEU A 56 -2.57 -14.19 9.54
N THR A 57 -1.42 -14.51 10.13
CA THR A 57 -1.31 -14.94 11.53
C THR A 57 -0.21 -14.13 12.20
N PHE A 58 -0.62 -13.18 13.03
CA PHE A 58 0.27 -12.46 13.93
C PHE A 58 0.62 -13.38 15.09
N SER A 59 1.88 -13.80 15.16
CA SER A 59 2.39 -14.55 16.31
C SER A 59 2.36 -13.65 17.57
N PRO A 60 2.29 -14.22 18.79
CA PRO A 60 2.37 -13.43 20.01
C PRO A 60 3.56 -12.47 20.00
N GLY A 61 3.34 -11.20 20.38
CA GLY A 61 4.37 -10.16 20.32
C GLY A 61 4.53 -9.44 18.99
N VAL A 62 3.97 -9.94 17.88
CA VAL A 62 4.05 -9.30 16.56
C VAL A 62 2.88 -8.33 16.39
N THR A 63 3.17 -7.07 16.04
CA THR A 63 2.15 -6.03 15.84
C THR A 63 2.01 -5.59 14.39
N GLN A 64 2.88 -6.06 13.49
CA GLN A 64 2.85 -5.67 12.07
C GLN A 64 3.11 -6.88 11.17
N MET A 65 2.35 -6.96 10.08
CA MET A 65 2.62 -7.86 8.96
C MET A 65 2.44 -7.10 7.64
N THR A 66 3.09 -7.59 6.59
CA THR A 66 2.99 -7.01 5.25
C THR A 66 2.37 -8.03 4.29
N VAL A 67 1.39 -7.59 3.50
CA VAL A 67 0.85 -8.32 2.35
C VAL A 67 1.40 -7.68 1.08
N ARG A 68 2.08 -8.49 0.28
CA ARG A 68 2.70 -8.07 -0.98
C ARG A 68 1.84 -8.48 -2.17
N ILE A 69 1.47 -7.50 -3.00
CA ILE A 69 0.65 -7.67 -4.20
C ILE A 69 1.48 -7.32 -5.43
N PRO A 70 1.66 -8.22 -6.41
CA PRO A 70 2.34 -7.90 -7.67
C PRO A 70 1.55 -6.87 -8.49
N ILE A 71 2.26 -5.88 -9.03
CA ILE A 71 1.73 -4.95 -10.04
C ILE A 71 2.36 -5.25 -11.40
N THR A 72 1.65 -4.89 -12.46
CA THR A 72 2.15 -4.94 -13.83
C THR A 72 2.63 -3.55 -14.20
N ASN A 73 3.79 -3.46 -14.82
CA ASN A 73 4.24 -2.25 -15.51
C ASN A 73 4.09 -2.49 -17.00
N ASP A 74 3.47 -1.58 -17.73
CA ASP A 74 3.41 -1.65 -19.18
C ASP A 74 4.01 -0.44 -19.92
N SER A 75 3.37 0.05 -20.97
CA SER A 75 3.84 1.18 -21.79
C SER A 75 2.66 2.02 -22.33
N LEU A 76 1.47 1.82 -21.77
CA LEU A 76 0.26 2.55 -22.11
C LEU A 76 0.13 3.74 -21.15
N ASP A 77 -0.10 4.93 -21.69
CA ASP A 77 -0.41 6.12 -20.89
C ASP A 77 -1.81 5.97 -20.28
N GLU A 78 -1.85 5.69 -18.98
CA GLU A 78 -3.06 5.51 -18.20
C GLU A 78 -3.24 6.63 -17.16
N VAL A 79 -4.47 6.76 -16.64
CA VAL A 79 -4.68 7.61 -15.47
C VAL A 79 -4.28 6.84 -14.22
N ASN A 80 -3.94 7.52 -13.13
CA ASN A 80 -3.71 6.83 -11.86
C ASN A 80 -4.92 5.96 -11.48
N GLU A 81 -4.64 4.70 -11.18
CA GLU A 81 -5.65 3.70 -10.91
C GLU A 81 -5.57 3.20 -9.46
N ALA A 82 -6.63 2.56 -8.98
CA ALA A 82 -6.71 2.09 -7.62
C ALA A 82 -7.30 0.69 -7.51
N PHE A 83 -6.85 -0.05 -6.51
CA PHE A 83 -7.50 -1.26 -6.02
C PHE A 83 -7.49 -1.26 -4.49
N THR A 84 -8.16 -2.22 -3.88
CA THR A 84 -8.24 -2.29 -2.41
C THR A 84 -7.85 -3.66 -1.87
N LEU A 85 -7.38 -3.69 -0.63
CA LEU A 85 -7.26 -4.88 0.21
C LEU A 85 -8.28 -4.78 1.35
N GLU A 86 -9.18 -5.76 1.45
CA GLU A 86 -10.13 -5.87 2.54
C GLU A 86 -9.73 -6.96 3.53
N LEU A 87 -9.73 -6.62 4.81
CA LEU A 87 -9.60 -7.52 5.95
C LEU A 87 -10.99 -8.01 6.39
N TYR A 88 -11.12 -9.31 6.66
CA TYR A 88 -12.36 -9.91 7.13
C TYR A 88 -12.12 -11.12 8.03
N SER A 89 -13.17 -11.53 8.76
CA SER A 89 -13.15 -12.69 9.66
C SER A 89 -11.96 -12.71 10.64
N PRO A 90 -11.74 -11.66 11.46
CA PRO A 90 -10.68 -11.69 12.45
C PRO A 90 -10.95 -12.75 13.53
N SER A 91 -9.91 -13.17 14.25
CA SER A 91 -10.03 -14.02 15.43
C SER A 91 -10.93 -13.39 16.50
N ASN A 92 -11.52 -14.22 17.37
CA ASN A 92 -12.41 -13.74 18.44
C ASN A 92 -11.77 -12.63 19.28
N ASN A 93 -12.59 -11.65 19.69
CA ASN A 93 -12.19 -10.49 20.48
C ASN A 93 -11.20 -9.52 19.79
N VAL A 94 -11.04 -9.62 18.47
CA VAL A 94 -10.32 -8.63 17.65
C VAL A 94 -11.32 -7.85 16.82
N THR A 95 -11.23 -6.53 16.82
CA THR A 95 -12.05 -5.66 15.99
C THR A 95 -11.25 -5.18 14.76
N LEU A 96 -11.95 -4.77 13.71
CA LEU A 96 -11.32 -4.13 12.55
C LEU A 96 -11.56 -2.62 12.66
N ALA A 97 -10.54 -1.85 13.03
CA ALA A 97 -10.62 -0.40 13.14
C ALA A 97 -10.62 0.28 11.75
N LYS A 98 -9.81 -0.25 10.84
CA LYS A 98 -9.81 0.10 9.41
C LYS A 98 -9.63 -1.20 8.62
N ASN A 99 -10.71 -1.72 8.06
CA ASN A 99 -10.69 -3.01 7.37
C ASN A 99 -10.37 -2.92 5.88
N VAL A 100 -10.32 -1.73 5.29
CA VAL A 100 -10.02 -1.54 3.86
C VAL A 100 -8.81 -0.63 3.72
N GLY A 101 -7.81 -1.08 2.98
CA GLY A 101 -6.68 -0.28 2.54
C GLY A 101 -6.78 -0.04 1.05
N THR A 102 -6.55 1.19 0.61
CA THR A 102 -6.54 1.57 -0.80
C THR A 102 -5.10 1.63 -1.31
N ALA A 103 -4.82 0.97 -2.43
CA ALA A 103 -3.61 1.17 -3.20
C ALA A 103 -3.90 2.03 -4.41
N ILE A 104 -3.07 3.05 -4.64
CA ILE A 104 -3.06 3.86 -5.87
C ILE A 104 -1.79 3.52 -6.65
N ILE A 105 -1.95 3.08 -7.89
CA ILE A 105 -0.89 2.88 -8.87
C ILE A 105 -0.80 4.17 -9.69
N VAL A 106 0.38 4.80 -9.66
CA VAL A 106 0.67 6.01 -10.41
C VAL A 106 1.39 5.63 -11.68
N ASP A 107 0.76 5.94 -12.80
CA ASP A 107 1.25 5.73 -14.16
C ASP A 107 2.61 6.42 -14.36
N ASN A 108 3.49 5.74 -15.10
CA ASN A 108 4.81 6.24 -15.46
C ASN A 108 5.08 6.25 -16.98
N ASP A 109 4.03 6.30 -17.79
CA ASP A 109 4.08 6.19 -19.24
C ASP A 109 3.57 7.45 -19.96
N ALA A 110 3.46 8.55 -19.22
CA ALA A 110 3.00 9.81 -19.76
C ALA A 110 3.81 10.23 -21.01
N PRO A 111 3.19 10.87 -22.02
CA PRO A 111 3.80 11.10 -23.32
C PRO A 111 5.14 11.84 -23.26
N SER A 112 5.99 11.61 -24.27
CA SER A 112 7.34 12.19 -24.32
C SER A 112 7.38 13.68 -23.95
N GLY A 113 8.17 14.03 -22.94
CA GLY A 113 8.23 15.38 -22.40
C GLY A 113 9.20 15.51 -21.23
N THR A 114 9.15 16.66 -20.55
CA THR A 114 9.92 16.90 -19.32
C THR A 114 9.27 16.14 -18.16
N PRO A 115 9.95 15.16 -17.53
CA PRO A 115 9.39 14.41 -16.41
C PRO A 115 8.88 15.33 -15.28
N VAL A 116 7.72 14.99 -14.74
CA VAL A 116 7.07 15.67 -13.63
C VAL A 116 7.27 14.81 -12.39
N ILE A 117 7.75 15.44 -11.32
CA ILE A 117 7.83 14.81 -9.99
C ILE A 117 6.51 15.05 -9.27
N SER A 118 5.97 13.98 -8.69
CA SER A 118 4.89 14.05 -7.71
C SER A 118 5.29 13.39 -6.40
N ILE A 119 4.62 13.83 -5.34
CA ILE A 119 4.72 13.26 -3.99
C ILE A 119 3.29 13.08 -3.49
N SER A 120 2.99 11.92 -2.94
CA SER A 120 1.65 11.64 -2.41
C SER A 120 1.57 12.00 -0.93
N ASP A 121 0.46 12.63 -0.55
CA ASP A 121 0.09 12.75 0.85
C ASP A 121 -0.31 11.38 1.39
N PHE A 122 -0.02 11.14 2.67
CA PHE A 122 -0.44 9.93 3.35
C PHE A 122 -0.81 10.22 4.81
N ILE A 123 -1.65 9.35 5.36
CA ILE A 123 -1.98 9.34 6.79
C ILE A 123 -1.24 8.15 7.38
N ILE A 124 -0.41 8.42 8.39
CA ILE A 124 0.34 7.38 9.11
C ILE A 124 0.06 7.48 10.60
N ASP A 125 0.03 6.32 11.26
CA ASP A 125 0.02 6.23 12.71
C ASP A 125 1.41 6.59 13.27
N GLU A 126 1.47 7.39 14.33
CA GLU A 126 2.74 7.74 14.99
C GLU A 126 3.49 6.48 15.50
N ALA A 127 2.76 5.40 15.80
CA ALA A 127 3.33 4.12 16.18
C ALA A 127 4.17 3.48 15.05
N ALA A 128 4.06 3.93 13.80
CA ALA A 128 4.90 3.47 12.71
C ALA A 128 6.38 3.88 12.87
N GLY A 129 6.67 4.92 13.66
CA GLY A 129 8.04 5.37 13.99
C GLY A 129 8.80 6.04 12.84
N GLU A 130 8.43 5.78 11.60
CA GLU A 130 9.00 6.40 10.40
C GLU A 130 7.90 6.73 9.39
N ALA A 131 8.06 7.87 8.71
CA ALA A 131 7.15 8.34 7.67
C ALA A 131 7.88 8.24 6.32
N SER A 132 7.38 7.39 5.42
CA SER A 132 7.98 7.17 4.10
C SER A 132 7.18 7.94 3.05
N PHE A 133 7.85 8.86 2.35
CA PHE A 133 7.27 9.58 1.23
C PHE A 133 7.62 8.88 -0.07
N VAL A 134 6.61 8.59 -0.88
CA VAL A 134 6.82 8.05 -2.22
C VAL A 134 6.93 9.20 -3.20
N ILE A 135 8.07 9.28 -3.88
CA ILE A 135 8.37 10.28 -4.91
C ILE A 135 8.32 9.57 -6.25
N ILE A 136 7.48 10.05 -7.16
CA ILE A 136 7.17 9.37 -8.43
C ILE A 136 7.45 10.31 -9.59
N LEU A 137 8.04 9.76 -10.65
CA LEU A 137 8.11 10.41 -11.95
C LEU A 137 6.97 9.91 -12.82
N ASP A 138 6.28 10.82 -13.49
CA ASP A 138 5.22 10.50 -14.46
C ASP A 138 5.74 9.85 -15.75
N ARG A 139 7.08 9.82 -15.93
CA ARG A 139 7.76 9.13 -17.01
C ARG A 139 9.23 8.90 -16.73
N PRO A 140 9.87 7.89 -17.34
CA PRO A 140 11.31 7.71 -17.24
C PRO A 140 12.08 8.92 -17.78
N SER A 141 13.21 9.22 -17.15
CA SER A 141 14.13 10.27 -17.59
C SER A 141 15.40 9.67 -18.20
N SER A 142 15.85 10.21 -19.34
CA SER A 142 17.18 9.93 -19.90
C SER A 142 18.29 10.83 -19.32
N GLN A 143 17.92 11.80 -18.48
CA GLN A 143 18.82 12.75 -17.83
C GLN A 143 18.74 12.63 -16.31
N VAL A 144 19.76 13.11 -15.60
CA VAL A 144 19.75 13.16 -14.14
C VAL A 144 18.64 14.10 -13.67
N VAL A 145 17.73 13.58 -12.85
CA VAL A 145 16.74 14.36 -12.12
C VAL A 145 17.26 14.56 -10.69
N SER A 146 17.16 15.78 -10.16
CA SER A 146 17.62 16.11 -8.81
C SER A 146 16.59 16.93 -8.06
N LEU A 147 16.35 16.58 -6.80
CA LEU A 147 15.43 17.25 -5.90
C LEU A 147 16.14 17.51 -4.56
N THR A 148 15.97 18.72 -4.03
CA THR A 148 16.36 19.05 -2.65
C THR A 148 15.12 19.04 -1.77
N TYR A 149 15.19 18.39 -0.61
CA TYR A 149 14.11 18.33 0.37
C TYR A 149 14.55 18.87 1.73
N ALA A 150 13.57 19.29 2.54
CA ALA A 150 13.74 19.68 3.93
C ALA A 150 12.46 19.35 4.71
N THR A 151 12.60 18.99 5.98
CA THR A 151 11.48 18.91 6.93
C THR A 151 11.35 20.25 7.67
N GLN A 152 10.13 20.69 7.95
CA GLN A 152 9.87 21.88 8.76
C GLN A 152 9.59 21.51 10.22
#